data_AF-A0A2V7K4M8-F1
#
_entry.id   AF-A0A2V7K4M8-F1
#
_cell.length_a   1.000
_cell.length_b   1.000
_cell.length_c   1.000
_cell.angle_alpha   90.00
_cell.angle_beta   90.00
_cell.angle_gamma   90.00
#
_symmetry.space_group_name_H-M   'P 1'
#
loop_
_entity.id
_entity.type
_entity.pdbx_description
1 polymer ?
#
loop_
_entity_poly.entity_id
_entity_poly.type
_entity_poly.pdbx_seq_one_letter_code
_entity_poly.pdbx_strand_id
1 'polypeptide(L)' 'MHEPWSTPEHLGAPLSSTANDVQPTLSYDGRTLVFASTRTGGLGGSDIWMATRTPSGKEVP' A
#
# COMPACT_ATOMS: atom_id res chain seq x y z
N MET A 1 -5.47 -26.16 4.96
CA MET A 1 -6.45 -25.30 4.29
C MET A 1 -6.16 -23.86 4.66
N HIS A 2 -6.39 -22.91 3.76
CA HIS A 2 -6.34 -21.48 4.11
C HIS A 2 -7.72 -21.04 4.56
N GLU A 3 -7.77 -20.04 5.42
CA GLU A 3 -9.05 -19.42 5.80
C GLU A 3 -9.72 -18.81 4.55
N PRO A 4 -11.06 -18.86 4.46
CA PRO A 4 -11.76 -18.23 3.36
C PRO A 4 -11.48 -16.72 3.36
N TRP A 5 -11.35 -16.14 2.17
CA TRP A 5 -11.19 -14.70 2.02
C TRP A 5 -12.38 -13.95 2.65
N SER A 6 -12.08 -12.87 3.38
CA SER A 6 -13.09 -11.92 3.83
C SER A 6 -13.53 -11.00 2.70
N THR A 7 -14.59 -10.22 2.94
CA THR A 7 -14.92 -9.07 2.09
C THR A 7 -13.71 -8.10 2.05
N PRO A 8 -13.27 -7.65 0.88
CA PRO A 8 -12.21 -6.65 0.77
C PRO A 8 -12.59 -5.33 1.45
N GLU A 9 -11.64 -4.68 2.12
CA GLU A 9 -11.81 -3.37 2.74
C GLU A 9 -10.96 -2.31 2.02
N HIS A 10 -11.54 -1.14 1.80
CA HIS A 10 -10.83 0.00 1.25
C HIS A 10 -10.08 0.73 2.38
N LEU A 11 -8.75 0.80 2.30
CA LEU A 11 -7.89 1.29 3.38
C LEU A 11 -7.89 2.83 3.52
N GLY A 12 -8.48 3.54 2.55
CA GLY A 12 -8.60 4.99 2.57
C GLY A 12 -7.30 5.72 2.27
N ALA A 13 -7.37 7.04 2.16
CA ALA A 13 -6.20 7.89 1.92
C ALA A 13 -5.30 7.96 3.17
N PRO A 14 -3.97 8.14 3.00
CA PRO A 14 -3.27 8.34 1.73
C PRO A 14 -2.91 7.05 0.98
N LEU A 15 -3.01 5.87 1.63
CA LEU A 15 -2.66 4.59 1.01
C LEU A 15 -3.47 4.30 -0.25
N SER A 16 -4.79 4.22 -0.13
CA SER A 16 -5.68 4.05 -1.28
C SER A 16 -5.87 5.40 -1.96
N SER A 17 -5.16 5.59 -3.07
CA SER A 17 -5.20 6.80 -3.89
C SER A 17 -5.97 6.57 -5.19
N THR A 18 -6.22 7.64 -5.96
CA THR A 18 -6.78 7.52 -7.32
C THR A 18 -5.72 7.24 -8.39
N ALA A 19 -4.45 7.10 -8.00
CA ALA A 19 -3.36 6.79 -8.92
C ALA A 19 -3.38 5.31 -9.32
N ASN A 20 -2.63 4.97 -10.37
CA ASN A 20 -2.44 3.57 -10.76
C ASN A 20 -1.34 2.95 -9.90
N ASP A 21 -1.72 2.04 -8.99
CA ASP A 21 -0.84 1.34 -8.06
C ASP A 21 -0.65 -0.10 -8.50
N VAL A 22 0.61 -0.52 -8.70
CA VAL A 22 0.92 -1.84 -9.25
C VAL A 22 2.06 -2.53 -8.51
N GLN A 23 2.08 -3.86 -8.61
CA GLN A 23 3.14 -4.74 -8.11
C GLN A 23 3.44 -4.58 -6.60
N PRO A 24 2.43 -4.65 -5.71
CA PRO A 24 2.67 -4.57 -4.29
C PRO A 24 3.50 -5.74 -3.78
N THR A 25 4.49 -5.45 -2.93
CA THR A 25 5.28 -6.44 -2.20
C THR A 25 5.36 -6.06 -0.72
N LEU A 26 5.11 -7.04 0.15
CA LEU A 26 5.15 -6.85 1.60
C LEU A 26 6.51 -7.30 2.16
N SER A 27 7.05 -6.53 3.10
CA SER A 27 8.23 -6.93 3.86
C SER A 27 7.98 -8.20 4.67
N TYR A 28 9.07 -8.88 5.04
CA TYR A 28 9.01 -10.13 5.80
C TYR A 28 8.24 -10.02 7.12
N ASP A 29 8.37 -8.90 7.83
CA ASP A 29 7.65 -8.63 9.08
C ASP A 29 6.20 -8.15 8.88
N GLY A 30 5.77 -8.09 7.62
CA GLY A 30 4.44 -7.67 7.21
C GLY A 30 4.16 -6.18 7.41
N ARG A 31 5.15 -5.35 7.76
CA ARG A 31 4.91 -3.96 8.18
C ARG A 31 5.04 -2.94 7.07
N THR A 32 5.84 -3.22 6.07
CA THR A 32 6.16 -2.28 5.01
C THR A 32 5.67 -2.81 3.68
N LEU A 33 4.80 -2.05 3.03
CA LEU A 33 4.33 -2.29 1.68
C LEU A 33 5.13 -1.41 0.73
N VAL A 34 5.74 -2.01 -0.30
CA VAL A 34 6.44 -1.30 -1.38
C VAL A 34 5.73 -1.59 -2.70
N PHE A 35 5.54 -0.58 -3.53
CA PHE A 35 4.75 -0.67 -4.75
C PHE A 35 5.10 0.44 -5.74
N ALA A 36 4.82 0.24 -7.02
CA ALA A 36 5.01 1.26 -8.05
C ALA A 36 3.73 2.07 -8.23
N SER A 37 3.84 3.39 -8.42
CA SER A 37 2.68 4.25 -8.56
C SER A 37 2.91 5.51 -9.40
N THR A 38 1.84 5.92 -10.07
CA THR A 38 1.73 7.19 -10.81
C THR A 38 1.25 8.36 -9.94
N ARG A 39 1.35 8.27 -8.60
CA ARG A 39 1.00 9.37 -7.68
C ARG A 39 1.79 10.64 -8.03
N THR A 40 1.15 11.80 -7.86
CA THR A 40 1.81 13.11 -8.03
C THR A 40 2.87 13.35 -6.95
N GLY A 41 3.93 14.06 -7.30
CA GLY A 41 5.05 14.36 -6.39
C GLY A 41 6.28 13.46 -6.56
N GLY A 42 6.18 12.47 -7.44
CA GLY A 42 7.30 11.66 -7.89
C GLY A 42 8.19 12.36 -8.92
N LEU A 43 9.26 11.69 -9.35
CA LEU A 43 10.25 12.19 -10.31
C LEU A 43 10.00 11.65 -11.73
N GLY A 44 9.16 10.62 -11.88
CA GLY A 44 8.89 9.95 -13.14
C GLY A 44 7.39 9.74 -13.40
N GLY A 45 7.09 8.93 -14.41
CA GLY A 45 5.71 8.53 -14.73
C GLY A 45 5.16 7.44 -13.81
N SER A 46 6.03 6.61 -13.24
CA SER A 46 5.73 5.63 -12.20
C SER A 46 6.95 5.49 -11.31
N ASP A 47 6.80 5.81 -10.03
CA ASP A 47 7.86 5.81 -9.02
C ASP A 47 7.59 4.73 -7.97
N ILE A 48 8.60 4.40 -7.16
CA ILE A 48 8.45 3.47 -6.04
C ILE A 48 7.98 4.22 -4.79
N TRP A 49 6.85 3.78 -4.25
CA TRP A 49 6.23 4.30 -3.03
C TRP A 49 6.22 3.24 -1.94
N MET A 50 6.13 3.71 -0.69
CA MET A 50 6.14 2.88 0.49
C MET A 50 5.09 3.33 1.50
N ALA A 51 4.49 2.35 2.15
CA ALA A 51 3.57 2.50 3.26
C ALA A 51 4.02 1.65 4.44
N THR A 52 3.93 2.17 5.67
CA THR A 52 4.27 1.42 6.88
C THR A 52 3.08 1.35 7.83
N ARG A 53 2.66 0.14 8.17
CA ARG A 53 1.61 -0.07 9.18
C ARG A 53 2.15 0.24 10.58
N THR A 54 1.39 0.98 11.36
CA THR A 54 1.66 1.09 12.80
C THR A 54 1.20 -0.17 13.54
N PRO A 55 1.57 -0.35 14.82
CA PRO A 55 1.03 -1.43 15.64
C PRO A 55 -0.51 -1.45 15.74
N SER A 56 -1.19 -0.32 15.53
CA SER A 56 -2.65 -0.24 15.52
C SER A 56 -3.27 -0.64 14.16
N GLY A 57 -2.45 -0.94 13.15
CA GLY A 57 -2.88 -1.26 11.80
C GLY A 57 -3.22 -0.04 10.93
N LYS A 58 -3.14 1.17 11.48
CA LYS A 58 -3.34 2.42 10.73
C LYS A 58 -2.01 2.99 10.26
N GLU A 59 -2.01 3.70 9.14
CA GLU A 59 -0.84 4.47 8.71
C GLU A 59 -0.72 5.78 9.51
N VAL A 60 0.51 6.30 9.62
CA VAL A 60 0.78 7.68 10.07
C VAL A 60 0.89 8.56 8.82
N PRO A 61 0.34 9.79 8.82
CA PRO A 61 0.44 10.72 7.70
C PRO A 61 1.87 11.01 7.25
#